data_AF-A0AAW1YEL7-F1
#
_entry.id   AF-A0AAW1YEL7-F1
#
_cell.length_a   1.000
_cell.length_b   1.000
_cell.length_c   1.000
_cell.angle_alpha   90.00
_cell.angle_beta   90.00
_cell.angle_gamma   90.00
#
_symmetry.space_group_name_H-M   'P 1'
#
loop_
_entity.id
_entity.type
_entity.pdbx_description
1 polymer ?
#
loop_
_entity_poly.entity_id
_entity_poly.type
_entity_poly.pdbx_seq_one_letter_code
_entity_poly.pdbx_strand_id
1 'polypeptide(L)'
;MLEVRNMSEQDWLYLANLSKSHTSENLQEQSNTLDSKVEKRKEETYTCLDYARLSAQRALQSLKTIPAAARRGLPVLVNSQGLLLSIPSIGFQGCSCLMVSATFKPKVPLGGDHSSFI
;
A
#
# COMPACT_ATOMS: atom_id res chain seq x y z
N MET A 1 12.00 -9.35 -6.27
CA MET A 1 12.54 -8.04 -6.68
C MET A 1 11.50 -6.98 -6.35
N LEU A 2 11.92 -5.76 -6.02
CA LEU A 2 11.00 -4.63 -5.78
C LEU A 2 10.97 -3.73 -7.00
N GLU A 3 9.80 -3.20 -7.34
CA GLU A 3 9.60 -2.33 -8.49
C GLU A 3 8.78 -1.11 -8.08
N VAL A 4 9.09 0.05 -8.68
CA VAL A 4 8.28 1.26 -8.59
C VAL A 4 7.50 1.42 -9.88
N ARG A 5 6.18 1.50 -9.78
CA ARG A 5 5.29 1.78 -10.92
C ARG A 5 4.22 2.79 -10.56
N ASN A 6 3.42 3.16 -11.55
CA ASN A 6 2.25 3.99 -11.35
C ASN A 6 1.11 3.20 -10.70
N MET A 7 0.32 3.87 -9.86
CA MET A 7 -0.86 3.28 -9.23
C MET A 7 -1.89 2.85 -10.28
N SER A 8 -2.39 1.64 -10.12
CA SER A 8 -3.44 1.05 -10.94
C SER A 8 -4.75 0.92 -10.16
N GLU A 9 -5.83 0.55 -10.86
CA GLU A 9 -7.10 0.23 -10.22
C GLU A 9 -7.02 -1.00 -9.31
N GLN A 10 -6.14 -1.96 -9.63
CA GLN A 10 -5.92 -3.15 -8.79
C GLN A 10 -5.36 -2.77 -7.42
N ASP A 11 -4.48 -1.77 -7.35
CA ASP A 11 -3.91 -1.28 -6.09
C ASP A 11 -4.98 -0.63 -5.22
N TRP A 12 -5.91 0.11 -5.84
CA TRP A 12 -7.06 0.68 -5.14
C TRP A 12 -7.97 -0.40 -4.55
N LEU A 13 -8.31 -1.42 -5.35
CA LEU A 13 -9.14 -2.54 -4.91
C LEU A 13 -8.45 -3.35 -3.82
N TYR A 14 -7.15 -3.54 -3.93
CA TYR A 14 -6.34 -4.19 -2.89
C TYR A 14 -6.44 -3.44 -1.56
N LEU A 15 -6.22 -2.12 -1.56
CA LEU A 15 -6.37 -1.29 -0.34
C LEU A 15 -7.79 -1.38 0.22
N ALA A 16 -8.81 -1.31 -0.64
CA ALA A 16 -10.20 -1.43 -0.23
C ALA A 16 -10.47 -2.77 0.46
N ASN A 17 -9.95 -3.87 -0.07
CA ASN A 17 -10.08 -5.19 0.54
C ASN A 17 -9.30 -5.32 1.84
N LEU A 18 -8.05 -4.84 1.87
CA LEU A 18 -7.19 -4.85 3.06
C LEU A 18 -7.76 -4.01 4.21
N SER A 19 -8.48 -2.93 3.90
CA SER A 19 -9.06 -2.01 4.89
C SER A 19 -10.28 -2.58 5.65
N LYS A 20 -10.93 -3.60 5.08
CA LYS A 20 -12.14 -4.19 5.65
C LYS A 20 -11.80 -4.86 6.97
N SER A 21 -12.68 -4.69 7.96
CA SER A 21 -12.64 -5.50 9.16
C SER A 21 -12.93 -6.95 8.80
N HIS A 22 -12.02 -7.86 9.12
CA HIS A 22 -12.42 -9.22 9.43
C HIS A 22 -13.32 -9.13 10.66
N THR A 23 -14.63 -9.01 10.46
CA THR A 23 -15.56 -9.66 11.36
C THR A 23 -15.24 -11.13 11.21
N SER A 24 -14.56 -11.69 12.23
CA SER A 24 -14.38 -13.11 12.53
C SER A 24 -14.91 -14.06 11.46
N GLU A 25 -14.04 -14.70 10.64
CA GLU A 25 -14.27 -16.08 10.13
C GLU A 25 -13.23 -16.66 9.16
N ASN A 26 -12.14 -15.98 8.76
CA ASN A 26 -11.29 -16.54 7.70
C ASN A 26 -9.76 -16.41 7.87
N LEU A 27 -9.27 -16.66 9.08
CA LEU A 27 -7.83 -16.78 9.37
C LEU A 27 -7.38 -18.23 9.69
N GLN A 28 -8.27 -19.21 9.56
CA GLN A 28 -8.04 -20.57 10.07
C GLN A 28 -7.36 -21.54 9.09
N GLU A 29 -7.11 -21.16 7.83
CA GLU A 29 -6.64 -22.14 6.82
C GLU A 29 -5.12 -22.24 6.64
N GLN A 30 -4.28 -21.56 7.42
CA GLN A 30 -2.81 -21.66 7.27
C GLN A 30 -2.00 -21.83 8.56
N SER A 31 -2.54 -22.50 9.59
CA SER A 31 -1.76 -22.74 10.82
C SER A 31 -1.77 -24.16 11.37
N ASN A 32 -1.90 -25.17 10.50
CA ASN A 32 -1.59 -26.55 10.85
C ASN A 32 -0.17 -26.92 10.41
N THR A 33 0.87 -26.38 11.06
CA THR A 33 2.12 -27.13 11.39
C THR A 33 3.16 -26.30 12.16
N LEU A 34 3.62 -26.88 13.28
CA LEU A 34 4.96 -26.79 13.91
C LEU A 34 5.31 -25.59 14.83
N ASP A 35 5.19 -25.91 16.14
CA ASP A 35 6.22 -25.87 17.20
C ASP A 35 6.70 -24.52 17.80
N SER A 36 6.89 -24.57 19.11
CA SER A 36 7.09 -23.61 20.21
C SER A 36 8.02 -22.38 20.03
N LYS A 37 8.55 -22.10 18.84
CA LYS A 37 9.28 -20.85 18.51
C LYS A 37 8.39 -19.76 17.88
N VAL A 38 7.09 -20.03 17.86
CA VAL A 38 6.06 -19.41 17.01
C VAL A 38 5.30 -18.27 17.70
N GLU A 39 5.33 -18.14 19.02
CA GLU A 39 4.58 -17.09 19.76
C GLU A 39 5.08 -15.67 19.46
N LYS A 40 6.39 -15.44 19.56
CA LYS A 40 6.98 -14.11 19.26
C LYS A 40 6.78 -13.71 17.79
N ARG A 41 6.84 -14.70 16.88
CA ARG A 41 6.65 -14.49 15.44
C ARG A 41 5.17 -14.29 15.08
N LYS A 42 4.24 -14.94 15.77
CA LYS A 42 2.79 -14.74 15.59
C LYS A 42 2.35 -13.36 16.06
N GLU A 43 2.85 -12.88 17.19
CA GLU A 43 2.52 -11.56 17.75
C GLU A 43 2.99 -10.41 16.81
N GLU A 44 4.21 -10.52 16.27
CA GLU A 44 4.75 -9.60 15.25
C GLU A 44 3.98 -9.68 13.92
N THR A 45 3.49 -10.86 13.55
CA THR A 45 2.70 -11.02 12.31
C THR A 45 1.29 -10.42 12.46
N TYR A 46 0.65 -10.60 13.60
CA TYR A 46 -0.65 -9.98 13.92
C TYR A 46 -0.55 -8.46 13.94
N THR A 47 0.49 -7.91 14.58
CA THR A 47 0.70 -6.45 14.64
C THR A 47 1.00 -5.85 13.27
N CYS A 48 1.75 -6.55 12.40
CA CYS A 48 2.01 -6.09 11.03
C CYS A 48 0.74 -6.10 10.15
N LEU A 49 -0.12 -7.11 10.28
CA LEU A 49 -1.41 -7.16 9.57
C LEU A 49 -2.38 -6.07 10.03
N ASP A 50 -2.52 -5.87 11.34
CA ASP A 50 -3.37 -4.80 11.90
C ASP A 50 -2.85 -3.41 11.50
N TYR A 51 -1.54 -3.22 11.52
CA TYR A 51 -0.90 -2.00 11.03
C TYR A 51 -1.21 -1.77 9.54
N ALA A 52 -1.03 -2.79 8.70
CA ALA A 52 -1.29 -2.70 7.26
C ALA A 52 -2.74 -2.30 6.98
N ARG A 53 -3.69 -2.88 7.73
CA ARG A 53 -5.11 -2.56 7.63
C ARG A 53 -5.41 -1.12 8.05
N LEU A 54 -4.90 -0.66 9.20
CA LEU A 54 -5.09 0.72 9.66
C LEU A 54 -4.43 1.73 8.70
N SER A 55 -3.25 1.40 8.19
CA SER A 55 -2.56 2.17 7.17
C SER A 55 -3.39 2.24 5.88
N ALA A 56 -3.98 1.12 5.43
CA ALA A 56 -4.87 1.09 4.27
C ALA A 56 -6.12 1.96 4.45
N GLN A 57 -6.74 1.94 5.64
CA GLN A 57 -7.90 2.79 5.93
C GLN A 57 -7.56 4.29 5.81
N ARG A 58 -6.45 4.72 6.42
CA ARG A 58 -5.98 6.11 6.32
C ARG A 58 -5.61 6.47 4.88
N ALA A 59 -4.90 5.57 4.20
CA ALA A 59 -4.51 5.77 2.82
C ALA A 59 -5.73 5.97 1.92
N LEU A 60 -6.79 5.17 2.07
CA LEU A 60 -8.04 5.32 1.32
C LEU A 60 -8.75 6.65 1.60
N GLN A 61 -8.70 7.16 2.84
CA GLN A 61 -9.25 8.49 3.16
C GLN A 61 -8.50 9.59 2.42
N SER A 62 -7.17 9.59 2.46
CA SER A 62 -6.33 10.55 1.73
C SER A 62 -6.52 10.44 0.21
N LEU A 63 -6.60 9.21 -0.29
CA LEU A 63 -6.78 8.92 -1.69
C LEU A 63 -8.14 9.37 -2.26
N LYS A 64 -9.20 9.38 -1.45
CA LYS A 64 -10.54 9.86 -1.86
C LYS A 64 -10.56 11.35 -2.20
N THR A 65 -9.63 12.15 -1.68
CA THR A 65 -9.54 13.58 -1.98
C THR A 65 -8.82 13.85 -3.31
N ILE A 66 -8.22 12.82 -3.92
CA ILE A 66 -7.47 12.93 -5.17
C ILE A 66 -8.35 12.42 -6.33
N PRO A 67 -8.55 13.22 -7.40
CA PRO A 67 -9.28 12.80 -8.59
C PRO A 67 -8.71 11.49 -9.17
N ALA A 68 -9.59 10.65 -9.71
CA ALA A 68 -9.21 9.33 -10.22
C ALA A 68 -8.09 9.38 -11.28
N ALA A 69 -8.09 10.41 -12.13
CA ALA A 69 -7.02 10.63 -13.10
C ALA A 69 -5.67 10.89 -12.43
N ALA A 70 -5.61 11.80 -11.45
CA ALA A 70 -4.39 12.13 -10.72
C ALA A 70 -3.84 10.97 -9.88
N ARG A 71 -4.73 10.13 -9.32
CA ARG A 71 -4.31 8.93 -8.56
C ARG A 71 -3.44 7.99 -9.39
N ARG A 72 -3.71 7.84 -10.68
CA ARG A 72 -2.93 6.97 -11.59
C ARG A 72 -1.49 7.43 -11.76
N GLY A 73 -1.18 8.70 -11.47
CA GLY A 73 0.19 9.21 -11.48
C GLY A 73 0.97 8.98 -10.19
N LEU A 74 0.34 8.43 -9.14
CA LEU A 74 1.02 8.21 -7.86
C LEU A 74 2.01 7.04 -7.96
N PRO A 75 3.26 7.21 -7.48
CA PRO A 75 4.21 6.12 -7.44
C PRO A 75 3.84 5.12 -6.34
N VAL A 76 3.89 3.84 -6.67
CA VAL A 76 3.65 2.73 -5.75
C VAL A 76 4.84 1.77 -5.78
N LEU A 77 5.16 1.22 -4.61
CA LEU A 77 6.16 0.16 -4.48
C LEU A 77 5.44 -1.19 -4.50
N VAL A 78 5.87 -2.09 -5.38
CA VAL A 78 5.31 -3.44 -5.52
C VAL A 78 6.40 -4.52 -5.41
N ASN A 79 6.00 -5.74 -5.08
CA ASN A 79 6.87 -6.90 -5.20
C ASN A 79 6.88 -7.46 -6.64
N SER A 80 7.66 -8.52 -6.86
CA SER A 80 7.79 -9.21 -8.16
C SER A 80 6.49 -9.82 -8.70
N GLN A 81 5.48 -9.98 -7.85
CA GLN A 81 4.15 -10.48 -8.20
C GLN A 81 3.16 -9.35 -8.45
N GLY A 82 3.60 -8.08 -8.35
CA GLY A 82 2.76 -6.90 -8.51
C GLY A 82 1.94 -6.54 -7.26
N LEU A 83 2.14 -7.20 -6.13
CA LEU A 83 1.45 -6.90 -4.87
C LEU A 83 1.94 -5.56 -4.29
N LEU A 84 0.98 -4.71 -3.92
CA LEU A 84 1.24 -3.39 -3.34
C LEU A 84 1.86 -3.49 -1.94
N LEU A 85 3.03 -2.87 -1.77
CA LEU A 85 3.75 -2.80 -0.50
C LEU A 85 3.69 -1.41 0.15
N SER A 86 3.72 -0.34 -0.66
CA SER A 86 3.68 1.03 -0.14
C SER A 86 3.18 2.04 -1.19
N ILE A 87 2.53 3.11 -0.70
CA ILE A 87 2.28 4.34 -1.45
C ILE A 87 2.88 5.49 -0.64
N PRO A 88 4.15 5.86 -0.87
CA PRO A 88 4.88 6.75 0.04
C PRO A 88 4.23 8.13 0.20
N SER A 89 3.72 8.73 -0.88
CA SER A 89 3.07 10.04 -0.84
C SER A 89 1.70 10.06 -0.14
N ILE A 90 1.12 8.89 0.10
CA ILE A 90 -0.19 8.70 0.74
C ILE A 90 -0.04 8.15 2.16
N GLY A 91 1.14 7.64 2.51
CA GLY A 91 1.41 7.02 3.82
C GLY A 91 0.88 5.59 3.95
N PHE A 92 0.63 4.89 2.83
CA PHE A 92 0.36 3.46 2.87
C PHE A 92 1.65 2.67 3.07
N GLN A 93 1.64 1.74 4.02
CA GLN A 93 2.76 0.85 4.32
C GLN A 93 2.23 -0.51 4.78
N GLY A 94 2.57 -1.58 4.04
CA GLY A 94 2.08 -2.93 4.29
C GLY A 94 2.69 -3.65 5.49
N CYS A 95 3.74 -3.09 6.12
CA CYS A 95 4.28 -3.60 7.38
C CYS A 95 5.04 -2.51 8.12
N SER A 96 4.92 -2.44 9.45
CA SER A 96 5.56 -1.41 10.28
C SER A 96 7.09 -1.33 10.14
N CYS A 97 7.76 -2.43 9.74
CA CYS A 97 9.21 -2.48 9.51
C CYS A 97 9.66 -1.90 8.15
N LEU A 98 8.74 -1.67 7.21
CA LEU A 98 9.06 -1.22 5.85
C LEU A 98 9.25 0.30 5.76
N MET A 99 10.49 0.80 5.79
CA MET A 99 10.73 2.23 5.54
C MET A 99 10.96 2.52 4.05
N VAL A 100 10.05 3.29 3.45
CA VAL A 100 10.12 3.69 2.03
C VAL A 100 9.82 5.18 1.92
N SER A 101 10.62 5.90 1.13
CA SER A 101 10.38 7.30 0.79
C SER A 101 10.34 7.49 -0.72
N ALA A 102 9.62 8.51 -1.17
CA ALA A 102 9.62 8.94 -2.57
C ALA A 102 9.82 10.46 -2.63
N THR A 103 10.65 10.91 -3.57
CA THR A 103 10.83 12.34 -3.83
C THR A 103 10.19 12.68 -5.16
N PHE A 104 9.16 13.52 -5.14
CA PHE A 104 8.60 14.08 -6.36
C PHE A 104 9.56 15.13 -6.92
N LYS A 105 10.09 14.87 -8.12
CA LYS A 105 10.94 15.80 -8.86
C LYS A 105 10.23 16.22 -10.15
N PRO A 106 9.35 17.24 -10.10
CA PRO A 106 8.71 17.72 -11.32
C PRO A 106 9.81 18.25 -12.24
N LYS A 107 9.83 17.76 -13.48
CA LYS A 107 10.58 18.46 -14.52
C LYS A 107 9.81 19.73 -14.81
N VAL A 108 10.40 20.88 -14.47
CA VAL A 108 9.89 22.17 -14.97
C VAL A 108 9.90 22.06 -16.49
N PRO A 109 8.76 22.29 -17.19
CA PRO A 109 8.81 22.35 -18.64
C PRO A 109 9.74 23.51 -19.01
N LEU A 110 10.88 23.18 -19.63
CA LEU A 110 11.94 24.14 -19.97
C LEU A 110 11.55 25.07 -21.15
N GLY A 111 10.26 25.37 -21.33
CA GLY A 111 9.80 26.33 -22.33
C GLY A 111 8.34 26.13 -22.73
N GLY A 112 7.56 27.20 -22.61
CA GLY A 112 6.50 27.57 -23.56
C GLY A 112 5.21 26.77 -23.56
N ASP A 113 4.17 27.40 -23.03
CA ASP A 113 2.74 27.23 -23.32
C ASP A 113 1.99 25.98 -22.82
N HIS A 114 1.12 26.25 -21.84
CA HIS A 114 0.00 25.43 -21.35
C HIS A 114 0.36 24.09 -20.71
N SER A 115 0.85 24.14 -19.45
CA SER A 115 0.80 23.00 -18.54
C SER A 115 -0.64 22.79 -18.02
N SER A 116 -1.52 22.27 -18.87
CA SER A 116 -2.75 21.63 -18.37
C SER A 116 -2.33 20.29 -17.79
N PHE A 117 -2.51 20.11 -16.48
CA PHE A 117 -2.46 18.80 -15.85
C PHE A 117 -3.64 17.97 -16.36
N ILE A 118 -3.48 17.25 -17.46
CA ILE A 118 -4.36 16.14 -17.87
C ILE A 118 -3.50 15.00 -18.38
#